data_AF-A0AAN8QLL7-F1
#
_entry.id   AF-A0AAN8QLL7-F1
#
_cell.length_a   1.000
_cell.length_b   1.000
_cell.length_c   1.000
_cell.angle_alpha   90.00
_cell.angle_beta   90.00
_cell.angle_gamma   90.00
#
_symmetry.space_group_name_H-M   'P 1'
#
loop_
_entity.id
_entity.type
_entity.pdbx_description
1 polymer ?
#
loop_
_entity_poly.entity_id
_entity_poly.type
_entity_poly.pdbx_seq_one_letter_code
_entity_poly.pdbx_strand_id
1 'polypeptide(L)'
;MLGNGLDTSHSSSCSGTSDDTIILNFTVCDDVEEVAAGEGSQPKRPCHINYEAKALIEKILTSKPGGERIMQEYGKTKSLTDATRRQMINILAAEMTETHGVRVMYAQGIVALFPYLEDPYSQHGYDHCYDPESGSGYLAWRLKTIQRKTAEERGASVSKSPKVGGPGRDRQPFTYDREPSDEDVEAAIAVLRHSADENTVREKMKMTFIYRQAMVNDEAKSSDVFSVFPRFLDTPGLVGTSVQQHLDNITQSSQPYLLAQGSTQSSIHSYFIVVDKHALPCKATGFSRSF
;
A
#
# COMPACT_ATOMS: atom_id res chain seq x y z
N MET A 1 55.63 -32.29 -26.22
CA MET A 1 55.23 -33.71 -26.12
C MET A 1 54.29 -33.82 -24.92
N LEU A 2 53.03 -34.25 -25.15
CA LEU A 2 52.46 -35.51 -24.63
C LEU A 2 52.64 -35.63 -23.10
N GLY A 3 51.63 -35.76 -22.23
CA GLY A 3 50.22 -36.10 -22.33
C GLY A 3 49.81 -36.70 -20.97
N ASN A 4 48.56 -36.46 -20.58
CA ASN A 4 47.62 -37.26 -19.74
C ASN A 4 48.05 -37.87 -18.38
N GLY A 5 47.21 -37.61 -17.35
CA GLY A 5 46.30 -38.67 -16.83
C GLY A 5 46.40 -39.13 -15.36
N LEU A 6 45.32 -38.84 -14.60
CA LEU A 6 44.64 -39.57 -13.52
C LEU A 6 45.15 -39.62 -12.04
N ASP A 7 44.26 -39.12 -11.16
CA ASP A 7 43.70 -39.63 -9.88
C ASP A 7 44.63 -40.30 -8.84
N THR A 8 44.54 -40.04 -7.54
CA THR A 8 43.34 -40.26 -6.71
C THR A 8 43.47 -39.58 -5.32
N SER A 9 42.36 -38.98 -4.88
CA SER A 9 41.86 -38.72 -3.51
C SER A 9 42.79 -38.84 -2.29
N HIS A 10 42.78 -37.82 -1.42
CA HIS A 10 42.48 -37.99 0.01
C HIS A 10 41.80 -36.72 0.59
N SER A 11 40.70 -36.98 1.26
CA SER A 11 39.78 -36.11 1.99
C SER A 11 40.43 -35.28 3.11
N SER A 12 39.96 -34.05 3.31
CA SER A 12 39.81 -33.43 4.64
C SER A 12 38.76 -32.32 4.63
N SER A 13 37.89 -32.39 5.62
CA SER A 13 36.61 -31.72 5.78
C SER A 13 36.68 -30.32 6.43
N CYS A 14 35.48 -29.72 6.55
CA CYS A 14 35.02 -28.60 7.40
C CYS A 14 35.26 -27.18 6.83
N SER A 15 34.33 -26.23 6.90
CA SER A 15 33.03 -26.14 7.55
C SER A 15 32.18 -25.10 6.81
N GLY A 16 31.02 -25.50 6.29
CA GLY A 16 30.03 -24.56 5.79
C GLY A 16 29.33 -23.89 6.96
N THR A 17 29.57 -22.60 7.18
CA THR A 17 28.71 -21.78 8.04
C THR A 17 27.47 -21.44 7.23
N SER A 18 26.37 -22.09 7.60
CA SER A 18 25.02 -21.82 7.10
C SER A 18 24.62 -20.41 7.54
N ASP A 19 24.62 -19.46 6.60
CA ASP A 19 24.15 -18.10 6.84
C ASP A 19 22.61 -18.09 6.82
N ASP A 20 22.02 -18.06 8.02
CA ASP A 20 20.58 -17.92 8.23
C ASP A 20 20.14 -16.50 7.79
N THR A 21 19.49 -16.41 6.63
CA THR A 21 18.95 -15.16 6.06
C THR A 21 17.45 -15.07 6.37
N ILE A 22 16.98 -13.97 6.97
CA ILE A 22 15.56 -13.72 7.26
C ILE A 22 15.06 -12.57 6.39
N ILE A 23 13.92 -12.80 5.71
CA ILE A 23 13.22 -11.86 4.84
C ILE A 23 11.93 -11.42 5.54
N LEU A 24 11.68 -10.12 5.65
CA LEU A 24 10.41 -9.58 6.17
C LEU A 24 9.63 -8.96 5.01
N ASN A 25 8.54 -9.62 4.60
CA ASN A 25 7.64 -9.15 3.55
C ASN A 25 6.45 -8.42 4.19
N PHE A 26 6.11 -7.24 3.67
CA PHE A 26 4.96 -6.45 4.14
C PHE A 26 3.86 -6.52 3.08
N THR A 27 3.06 -7.57 3.11
CA THR A 27 1.90 -7.73 2.22
C THR A 27 0.71 -6.95 2.78
N VAL A 28 0.18 -6.01 2.01
CA VAL A 28 -1.17 -5.47 2.21
C VAL A 28 -2.10 -6.29 1.32
N CYS A 29 -2.97 -7.10 1.92
CA CYS A 29 -3.98 -7.86 1.18
C CYS A 29 -5.11 -6.94 0.72
N ASP A 30 -5.49 -7.06 -0.55
CA ASP A 30 -6.88 -6.92 -0.96
C ASP A 30 -7.18 -8.10 -1.91
N ASP A 31 -8.23 -8.85 -1.57
CA ASP A 31 -8.76 -9.97 -2.34
C ASP A 31 -9.33 -9.46 -3.67
N VAL A 32 -8.91 -10.04 -4.80
CA VAL A 32 -9.56 -9.85 -6.09
C VAL A 32 -9.93 -11.20 -6.66
N GLU A 33 -11.24 -11.44 -6.74
CA GLU A 33 -11.86 -12.54 -7.46
C GLU A 33 -11.75 -12.28 -8.98
N GLU A 34 -11.08 -13.19 -9.68
CA GLU A 34 -11.08 -13.39 -11.14
C GLU A 34 -12.45 -14.02 -11.53
N VAL A 35 -13.13 -13.83 -12.68
CA VAL A 35 -12.77 -13.67 -14.10
C VAL A 35 -14.05 -13.29 -14.87
N ALA A 36 -13.92 -12.61 -16.02
CA ALA A 36 -14.40 -13.13 -17.31
C ALA A 36 -13.99 -12.22 -18.49
N ALA A 37 -13.46 -12.86 -19.53
CA ALA A 37 -12.92 -12.28 -20.76
C ALA A 37 -13.98 -11.68 -21.70
N GLY A 38 -13.58 -10.72 -22.55
CA GLY A 38 -14.38 -10.34 -23.72
C GLY A 38 -13.97 -9.05 -24.44
N GLU A 39 -13.20 -9.22 -25.52
CA GLU A 39 -13.19 -8.41 -26.76
C GLU A 39 -12.55 -7.00 -26.78
N GLY A 40 -11.75 -6.82 -27.84
CA GLY A 40 -11.00 -5.60 -28.12
C GLY A 40 -11.80 -4.50 -28.82
N SER A 41 -11.23 -3.31 -28.70
CA SER A 41 -11.26 -2.16 -29.62
C SER A 41 -12.61 -1.71 -30.18
N GLN A 42 -13.12 -0.59 -29.67
CA GLN A 42 -13.55 0.55 -30.50
C GLN A 42 -13.39 1.88 -29.73
N PRO A 43 -12.99 2.99 -30.41
CA PRO A 43 -13.12 4.33 -29.84
C PRO A 43 -14.61 4.67 -29.73
N LYS A 44 -15.10 4.80 -28.49
CA LYS A 44 -16.50 5.14 -28.22
C LYS A 44 -16.79 6.59 -28.64
N ARG A 45 -18.03 6.76 -29.12
CA ARG A 45 -18.61 8.00 -29.68
C ARG A 45 -18.59 9.14 -28.65
N PRO A 46 -18.62 10.41 -29.10
CA PRO A 46 -18.60 11.57 -28.19
C PRO A 46 -19.71 11.45 -27.15
N CYS A 47 -19.35 11.44 -25.87
CA CYS A 47 -20.32 11.51 -24.79
C CYS A 47 -21.17 12.77 -24.96
N HIS A 48 -22.48 12.66 -24.74
CA HIS A 48 -23.44 13.76 -24.84
C HIS A 48 -22.96 14.96 -24.01
N ILE A 49 -22.47 16.02 -24.66
CA ILE A 49 -21.95 17.21 -23.98
C ILE A 49 -23.11 17.83 -23.17
N ASN A 50 -23.01 17.77 -21.86
CA ASN A 50 -23.97 18.40 -20.96
C ASN A 50 -23.63 19.92 -20.88
N TYR A 51 -24.24 20.72 -21.76
CA TYR A 51 -24.01 22.16 -21.85
C TYR A 51 -24.36 22.91 -20.57
N GLU A 52 -25.39 22.45 -19.84
CA GLU A 52 -25.78 23.01 -18.55
C GLU A 52 -24.71 22.76 -17.49
N ALA A 53 -24.22 21.52 -17.39
CA ALA A 53 -23.13 21.16 -16.49
C ALA A 53 -21.84 21.94 -16.81
N LYS A 54 -21.51 22.11 -18.10
CA LYS A 54 -20.36 22.90 -18.54
C LYS A 54 -20.49 24.37 -18.10
N ALA A 55 -21.63 24.99 -18.37
CA ALA A 55 -21.88 26.39 -18.00
C ALA A 55 -21.82 26.61 -16.48
N LEU A 56 -22.28 25.63 -15.69
CA LEU A 56 -22.16 25.66 -14.25
C LEU A 56 -20.69 25.69 -13.80
N ILE A 57 -19.86 24.75 -14.29
CA ILE A 57 -18.44 24.68 -13.91
C ILE A 57 -17.69 25.95 -14.36
N GLU A 58 -17.98 26.45 -15.56
CA GLU A 58 -17.41 27.69 -16.07
C GLU A 58 -17.78 28.89 -15.18
N LYS A 59 -19.05 29.00 -14.78
CA LYS A 59 -19.51 30.03 -13.84
C LYS A 59 -18.79 29.95 -12.49
N ILE A 60 -18.62 28.75 -11.93
CA ILE A 60 -17.96 28.56 -10.63
C ILE A 60 -16.48 28.99 -10.72
N LEU A 61 -15.77 28.53 -11.76
CA LEU A 61 -14.34 28.82 -11.93
C LEU A 61 -14.08 30.28 -12.32
N THR A 62 -15.02 30.97 -12.96
CA THR A 62 -14.88 32.41 -13.23
C THR A 62 -15.23 33.28 -12.02
N SER A 63 -16.04 32.78 -11.08
CA SER A 63 -16.49 33.55 -9.91
C SER A 63 -15.63 33.36 -8.66
N LYS A 64 -14.98 32.21 -8.50
CA LYS A 64 -14.24 31.87 -7.26
C LYS A 64 -12.73 32.11 -7.40
N PRO A 65 -12.05 32.51 -6.31
CA PRO A 65 -10.62 32.82 -6.35
C PRO A 65 -9.79 31.58 -6.76
N GLY A 66 -8.79 31.81 -7.62
CA GLY A 66 -7.92 30.76 -8.15
C GLY A 66 -8.45 30.03 -9.38
N GLY A 67 -9.74 30.20 -9.72
CA GLY A 67 -10.31 29.66 -10.95
C GLY A 67 -9.75 30.29 -12.23
N GLU A 68 -9.38 31.57 -12.19
CA GLU A 68 -8.70 32.26 -13.29
C GLU A 68 -7.39 31.57 -13.71
N ARG A 69 -6.59 31.11 -12.73
CA ARG A 69 -5.32 30.42 -12.97
C ARG A 69 -5.56 29.09 -13.69
N ILE A 70 -6.60 28.36 -13.30
CA ILE A 70 -7.00 27.09 -13.91
C ILE A 70 -7.39 27.31 -15.38
N MET A 71 -8.26 28.29 -15.62
CA MET A 71 -8.72 28.63 -16.97
C MET A 71 -7.57 29.09 -17.87
N GLN A 72 -6.65 29.91 -17.34
CA GLN A 72 -5.47 30.37 -18.07
C GLN A 72 -4.47 29.25 -18.39
N GLU A 73 -4.17 28.38 -17.43
CA GLU A 73 -3.23 27.26 -17.60
C GLU A 73 -3.74 26.29 -18.67
N TYR A 74 -5.02 25.94 -18.60
CA TYR A 74 -5.63 25.09 -19.60
C TYR A 74 -5.72 25.76 -20.97
N GLY A 75 -6.05 27.06 -21.01
CA GLY A 75 -6.06 27.84 -22.24
C GLY A 75 -4.73 27.80 -22.99
N LYS A 76 -3.61 27.83 -22.25
CA LYS A 76 -2.25 27.80 -22.79
C LYS A 76 -1.75 26.40 -23.15
N THR A 77 -1.97 25.42 -22.28
CA THR A 77 -1.29 24.10 -22.37
C THR A 77 -2.20 22.97 -22.81
N LYS A 78 -3.54 23.20 -22.83
CA LYS A 78 -4.56 22.14 -22.99
C LYS A 78 -4.41 21.00 -21.98
N SER A 79 -3.79 21.28 -20.83
CA SER A 79 -3.57 20.36 -19.73
C SER A 79 -3.62 21.12 -18.40
N LEU A 80 -3.66 20.38 -17.29
CA LEU A 80 -3.56 20.92 -15.93
C LEU A 80 -2.50 20.15 -15.16
N THR A 81 -1.58 20.87 -14.55
CA THR A 81 -0.63 20.34 -13.55
C THR A 81 -1.40 19.77 -12.35
N ASP A 82 -0.79 18.82 -11.64
CA ASP A 82 -1.40 18.20 -10.47
C ASP A 82 -1.82 19.23 -9.40
N ALA A 83 -1.00 20.26 -9.17
CA ALA A 83 -1.34 21.36 -8.25
C ALA A 83 -2.60 22.12 -8.69
N THR A 84 -2.69 22.49 -9.96
CA THR A 84 -3.83 23.24 -10.52
C THR A 84 -5.09 22.37 -10.60
N ARG A 85 -4.95 21.08 -10.91
CA ARG A 85 -6.04 20.10 -10.87
C ARG A 85 -6.60 19.94 -9.45
N ARG A 86 -5.73 19.83 -8.44
CA ARG A 86 -6.14 19.79 -7.02
C ARG A 86 -6.85 21.08 -6.62
N GLN A 87 -6.35 22.23 -7.06
CA GLN A 87 -6.99 23.52 -6.82
C GLN A 87 -8.40 23.57 -7.41
N MET A 88 -8.58 23.09 -8.65
CA MET A 88 -9.88 23.00 -9.31
C MET A 88 -10.84 22.12 -8.51
N ILE A 89 -10.44 20.90 -8.15
CA ILE A 89 -11.26 19.97 -7.37
C ILE A 89 -11.63 20.58 -6.01
N ASN A 90 -10.72 21.32 -5.36
CA ASN A 90 -11.00 22.00 -4.09
C ASN A 90 -12.07 23.09 -4.22
N ILE A 91 -11.98 23.93 -5.26
CA ILE A 91 -12.96 24.99 -5.52
C ILE A 91 -14.34 24.38 -5.78
N LEU A 92 -14.41 23.35 -6.64
CA LEU A 92 -15.66 22.68 -6.99
C LEU A 92 -16.26 21.97 -5.79
N ALA A 93 -15.46 21.22 -5.01
CA ALA A 93 -15.96 20.51 -3.83
C ALA A 93 -16.49 21.48 -2.75
N ALA A 94 -15.86 22.65 -2.58
CA ALA A 94 -16.35 23.68 -1.65
C ALA A 94 -17.72 24.22 -2.08
N GLU A 95 -17.91 24.52 -3.38
CA GLU A 95 -19.20 24.94 -3.92
C GLU A 95 -20.27 23.84 -3.77
N MET A 96 -19.90 22.58 -4.01
CA MET A 96 -20.80 21.44 -3.86
C MET A 96 -21.30 21.27 -2.42
N THR A 97 -20.45 21.55 -1.42
CA THR A 97 -20.87 21.51 -0.02
C THR A 97 -21.83 22.63 0.37
N GLU A 98 -21.78 23.77 -0.33
CA GLU A 98 -22.67 24.91 -0.10
C GLU A 98 -24.04 24.73 -0.80
N THR A 99 -24.04 24.14 -2.00
CA THR A 99 -25.22 24.06 -2.88
C THR A 99 -25.91 22.70 -2.93
N HIS A 100 -25.41 21.70 -2.19
CA HIS A 100 -25.84 20.29 -2.29
C HIS A 100 -25.82 19.77 -3.74
N GLY A 101 -24.80 20.15 -4.51
CA GLY A 101 -24.68 19.85 -5.93
C GLY A 101 -24.63 18.35 -6.26
N VAL A 102 -25.26 17.96 -7.38
CA VAL A 102 -25.27 16.59 -7.90
C VAL A 102 -23.89 16.21 -8.43
N ARG A 103 -23.23 15.22 -7.81
CA ARG A 103 -21.83 14.85 -8.08
C ARG A 103 -21.54 14.48 -9.54
N VAL A 104 -22.44 13.73 -10.17
CA VAL A 104 -22.35 13.33 -11.58
C VAL A 104 -22.36 14.55 -12.50
N MET A 105 -23.23 15.53 -12.22
CA MET A 105 -23.32 16.76 -13.01
C MET A 105 -22.01 17.55 -12.97
N TYR A 106 -21.35 17.63 -11.80
CA TYR A 106 -20.06 18.29 -11.70
C TYR A 106 -18.96 17.56 -12.48
N ALA A 107 -18.92 16.22 -12.39
CA ALA A 107 -17.94 15.42 -13.13
C ALA A 107 -18.12 15.54 -14.65
N GLN A 108 -19.36 15.49 -15.13
CA GLN A 108 -19.70 15.75 -16.53
C GLN A 108 -19.30 17.16 -16.98
N GLY A 109 -19.55 18.17 -16.15
CA GLY A 109 -19.18 19.55 -16.45
C GLY A 109 -17.66 19.76 -16.54
N ILE A 110 -16.87 19.05 -15.72
CA ILE A 110 -15.41 19.10 -15.77
C ILE A 110 -14.91 18.57 -17.12
N VAL A 111 -15.32 17.38 -17.54
CA VAL A 111 -14.85 16.82 -18.82
C VAL A 111 -15.39 17.61 -20.02
N ALA A 112 -16.59 18.19 -19.92
CA ALA A 112 -17.15 19.06 -20.95
C ALA A 112 -16.42 20.41 -21.09
N LEU A 113 -15.89 20.96 -19.98
CA LEU A 113 -15.10 22.19 -19.98
C LEU A 113 -13.63 21.93 -20.30
N PHE A 114 -13.10 20.79 -19.86
CA PHE A 114 -11.72 20.34 -20.05
C PHE A 114 -11.66 18.99 -20.77
N PRO A 115 -11.96 18.92 -22.08
CA PRO A 115 -12.02 17.65 -22.82
C PRO A 115 -10.75 16.79 -22.76
N TYR A 116 -9.58 17.40 -22.56
CA TYR A 116 -8.31 16.67 -22.47
C TYR A 116 -8.08 16.00 -21.11
N LEU A 117 -8.99 16.20 -20.15
CA LEU A 117 -9.02 15.50 -18.87
C LEU A 117 -9.99 14.30 -18.87
N GLU A 118 -10.74 14.12 -19.96
CA GLU A 118 -11.57 12.95 -20.17
C GLU A 118 -10.68 11.70 -20.22
N ASP A 119 -11.09 10.64 -19.55
CA ASP A 119 -10.41 9.36 -19.59
C ASP A 119 -10.89 8.51 -20.78
N PRO A 120 -10.04 8.25 -21.79
CA PRO A 120 -10.42 7.45 -22.95
C PRO A 120 -10.77 5.99 -22.64
N TYR A 121 -10.35 5.50 -21.46
CA TYR A 121 -10.57 4.12 -21.02
C TYR A 121 -11.80 3.95 -20.12
N SER A 122 -12.38 5.06 -19.67
CA SER A 122 -13.59 5.10 -18.85
C SER A 122 -14.84 4.96 -19.71
N GLN A 123 -15.89 4.34 -19.17
CA GLN A 123 -17.15 4.18 -19.88
C GLN A 123 -17.82 5.53 -20.19
N HIS A 124 -17.71 6.48 -19.25
CA HIS A 124 -18.36 7.79 -19.36
C HIS A 124 -17.38 8.95 -19.55
N GLY A 125 -16.07 8.69 -19.53
CA GLY A 125 -15.01 9.68 -19.65
C GLY A 125 -14.73 10.49 -18.38
N TYR A 126 -15.68 10.53 -17.43
CA TYR A 126 -15.56 11.29 -16.17
C TYR A 126 -15.40 10.42 -14.92
N ASP A 127 -15.31 9.09 -15.04
CA ASP A 127 -15.35 8.17 -13.90
C ASP A 127 -14.17 8.42 -12.92
N HIS A 128 -13.00 8.84 -13.42
CA HIS A 128 -11.88 9.28 -12.58
C HIS A 128 -12.21 10.51 -11.71
N CYS A 129 -13.04 11.42 -12.20
CA CYS A 129 -13.50 12.59 -11.42
C CYS A 129 -14.56 12.18 -10.40
N TYR A 130 -15.54 11.38 -10.82
CA TYR A 130 -16.54 10.76 -9.96
C TYR A 130 -17.16 9.55 -10.65
N ASP A 131 -17.05 8.39 -10.01
CA ASP A 131 -17.75 7.19 -10.43
C ASP A 131 -19.02 7.01 -9.57
N PRO A 132 -20.23 7.05 -10.16
CA PRO A 132 -21.47 6.85 -9.43
C PRO A 132 -21.65 5.41 -8.93
N GLU A 133 -21.04 4.41 -9.57
CA GLU A 133 -21.20 3.00 -9.21
C GLU A 133 -20.42 2.68 -7.93
N SER A 134 -19.13 3.00 -7.89
CA SER A 134 -18.30 2.82 -6.69
C SER A 134 -18.41 3.94 -5.65
N GLY A 135 -18.96 5.10 -6.02
CA GLY A 135 -18.94 6.30 -5.19
C GLY A 135 -17.51 6.81 -4.92
N SER A 136 -16.60 6.59 -5.87
CA SER A 136 -15.18 6.93 -5.80
C SER A 136 -14.81 8.07 -6.77
N GLY A 137 -13.52 8.36 -6.92
CA GLY A 137 -13.01 9.48 -7.72
C GLY A 137 -12.60 10.72 -6.93
N TYR A 138 -11.96 11.66 -7.60
CA TYR A 138 -11.36 12.84 -6.96
C TYR A 138 -12.37 13.72 -6.21
N LEU A 139 -13.56 13.95 -6.80
CA LEU A 139 -14.62 14.72 -6.14
C LEU A 139 -15.15 13.99 -4.90
N ALA A 140 -15.37 12.67 -5.00
CA ALA A 140 -15.83 11.88 -3.86
C ALA A 140 -14.81 11.90 -2.72
N TRP A 141 -13.52 11.68 -3.03
CA TRP A 141 -12.45 11.74 -2.03
C TRP A 141 -12.42 13.12 -1.36
N ARG A 142 -12.49 14.20 -2.16
CA ARG A 142 -12.39 15.54 -1.59
C ARG A 142 -13.57 15.87 -0.69
N LEU A 143 -14.80 15.58 -1.12
CA LEU A 143 -16.01 15.76 -0.31
C LEU A 143 -15.92 14.99 1.02
N LYS A 144 -15.50 13.71 0.99
CA LYS A 144 -15.28 12.90 2.20
C LYS A 144 -14.27 13.56 3.15
N THR A 145 -13.16 14.07 2.63
CA THR A 145 -12.13 14.72 3.47
C THR A 145 -12.56 16.07 4.04
N ILE A 146 -13.32 16.88 3.29
CA ILE A 146 -13.87 18.14 3.78
C ILE A 146 -14.86 17.85 4.92
N GLN A 147 -15.80 16.93 4.71
CA GLN A 147 -16.78 16.54 5.73
C GLN A 147 -16.12 16.00 6.99
N ARG A 148 -15.08 15.17 6.86
CA ARG A 148 -14.30 14.67 8.01
C ARG A 148 -13.64 15.80 8.80
N LYS A 149 -13.03 16.77 8.12
CA LYS A 149 -12.42 17.93 8.78
C LYS A 149 -13.46 18.79 9.50
N THR A 150 -14.59 19.09 8.85
CA THR A 150 -15.67 19.86 9.47
C THR A 150 -16.29 19.14 10.68
N ALA A 151 -16.38 17.80 10.65
CA ALA A 151 -16.83 17.01 11.80
C ALA A 151 -15.80 17.00 12.95
N GLU A 152 -14.51 16.94 12.64
CA GLU A 152 -13.42 17.04 13.62
C GLU A 152 -13.35 18.44 14.26
N GLU A 153 -13.66 19.50 13.50
CA GLU A 153 -13.72 20.89 14.00
C GLU A 153 -14.97 21.17 14.86
N ARG A 154 -16.11 20.53 14.56
CA ARG A 154 -17.36 20.67 15.34
C ARG A 154 -17.45 19.71 16.53
N GLY A 155 -16.64 18.65 16.52
CA GLY A 155 -16.64 17.57 17.51
C GLY A 155 -15.42 17.61 18.41
N ALA A 156 -15.19 18.71 19.14
CA ALA A 156 -14.26 18.73 20.26
C ALA A 156 -14.85 18.02 21.50
N SER A 157 -15.44 16.82 21.33
CA SER A 157 -15.83 15.88 22.40
C SER A 157 -16.65 14.71 21.84
N VAL A 158 -16.13 13.94 20.87
CA VAL A 158 -16.66 12.60 20.59
C VAL A 158 -15.47 11.65 20.43
N SER A 159 -15.55 10.53 21.13
CA SER A 159 -14.54 9.49 21.28
C SER A 159 -13.77 9.22 20.00
N LYS A 160 -12.44 9.35 20.09
CA LYS A 160 -11.51 8.92 19.04
C LYS A 160 -11.70 7.43 18.81
N SER A 161 -12.33 7.02 17.71
CA SER A 161 -12.07 5.70 17.17
C SER A 161 -10.70 5.75 16.48
N PRO A 162 -9.79 4.78 16.72
CA PRO A 162 -8.46 4.83 16.14
C PRO A 162 -8.52 4.58 14.63
N LYS A 163 -8.25 5.62 13.83
CA LYS A 163 -7.96 5.50 12.39
C LYS A 163 -6.51 5.02 12.26
N VAL A 164 -6.35 3.76 11.85
CA VAL A 164 -5.06 3.10 11.55
C VAL A 164 -4.52 3.58 10.19
N GLY A 165 -3.20 3.82 10.14
CA GLY A 165 -2.41 3.68 8.89
C GLY A 165 -1.75 4.95 8.34
N GLY A 166 -0.49 5.20 8.69
CA GLY A 166 0.41 6.13 7.99
C GLY A 166 1.88 5.93 8.41
N PRO A 167 2.88 6.11 7.52
CA PRO A 167 4.26 5.65 7.74
C PRO A 167 5.05 6.38 8.83
N GLY A 168 4.50 7.47 9.39
CA GLY A 168 5.18 8.34 10.36
C GLY A 168 4.40 8.58 11.65
N ARG A 169 3.42 7.74 12.00
CA ARG A 169 2.81 7.78 13.34
C ARG A 169 3.54 6.79 14.25
N ASP A 170 3.82 7.20 15.49
CA ASP A 170 4.11 6.27 16.57
C ASP A 170 3.09 5.14 16.53
N ARG A 171 3.57 3.91 16.35
CA ARG A 171 2.74 2.72 16.43
C ARG A 171 2.21 2.67 17.85
N GLN A 172 0.97 3.12 18.05
CA GLN A 172 0.24 2.82 19.27
C GLN A 172 0.29 1.29 19.43
N PRO A 173 0.82 0.77 20.55
CA PRO A 173 0.71 -0.64 20.88
C PRO A 173 -0.76 -1.04 20.73
N PHE A 174 -1.01 -2.21 20.12
CA PHE A 174 -2.36 -2.76 20.04
C PHE A 174 -2.92 -2.84 21.46
N THR A 175 -3.84 -1.93 21.81
CA THR A 175 -4.48 -1.94 23.12
C THR A 175 -5.47 -3.08 23.14
N TYR A 176 -5.15 -4.14 23.88
CA TYR A 176 -6.17 -5.09 24.31
C TYR A 176 -7.05 -4.41 25.37
N ASP A 177 -8.35 -4.71 25.38
CA ASP A 177 -9.27 -4.27 26.46
C ASP A 177 -8.82 -4.78 27.85
N ARG A 178 -7.93 -5.77 27.87
CA ARG A 178 -7.24 -6.31 29.03
C ARG A 178 -5.82 -6.70 28.63
N GLU A 179 -4.81 -6.10 29.27
CA GLU A 179 -3.43 -6.55 29.14
C GLU A 179 -3.37 -8.06 29.48
N PRO A 180 -2.95 -8.93 28.54
CA PRO A 180 -2.84 -10.36 28.80
C PRO A 180 -1.78 -10.61 29.87
N SER A 181 -2.07 -11.46 30.86
CA SER A 181 -1.08 -11.82 31.87
C SER A 181 -0.01 -12.74 31.28
N ASP A 182 1.11 -12.92 32.01
CA ASP A 182 2.17 -13.84 31.58
C ASP A 182 1.63 -15.28 31.40
N GLU A 183 0.68 -15.71 32.23
CA GLU A 183 0.01 -17.01 32.06
C GLU A 183 -0.82 -17.09 30.78
N ASP A 184 -1.50 -16.01 30.40
CA ASP A 184 -2.29 -15.94 29.16
C ASP A 184 -1.38 -16.02 27.92
N VAL A 185 -0.20 -15.38 27.99
CA VAL A 185 0.81 -15.41 26.94
C VAL A 185 1.39 -16.81 26.80
N GLU A 186 1.80 -17.46 27.89
CA GLU A 186 2.31 -18.84 27.87
C GLU A 186 1.28 -19.84 27.34
N ALA A 187 0.02 -19.70 27.76
CA ALA A 187 -1.07 -20.52 27.23
C ALA A 187 -1.27 -20.30 25.71
N ALA A 188 -1.17 -19.07 25.23
CA ALA A 188 -1.25 -18.76 23.82
C ALA A 188 -0.09 -19.36 23.01
N ILE A 189 1.13 -19.31 23.55
CA ILE A 189 2.31 -19.93 22.94
C ILE A 189 2.11 -21.44 22.83
N ALA A 190 1.62 -22.10 23.88
CA ALA A 190 1.31 -23.52 23.85
C ALA A 190 0.27 -23.87 22.77
N VAL A 191 -0.77 -23.06 22.60
CA VAL A 191 -1.77 -23.23 21.52
C VAL A 191 -1.14 -23.08 20.14
N LEU A 192 -0.28 -22.07 19.94
CA LEU A 192 0.37 -21.81 18.66
C LEU A 192 1.29 -22.96 18.20
N ARG A 193 1.79 -23.79 19.11
CA ARG A 193 2.61 -24.96 18.74
C ARG A 193 1.83 -26.05 18.02
N HIS A 194 0.54 -26.21 18.36
CA HIS A 194 -0.24 -27.38 17.95
C HIS A 194 -1.49 -27.05 17.12
N SER A 195 -1.94 -25.80 17.10
CA SER A 195 -3.12 -25.40 16.32
C SER A 195 -2.83 -25.34 14.82
N ALA A 196 -3.77 -25.84 14.02
CA ALA A 196 -3.84 -25.66 12.57
C ALA A 196 -5.03 -24.77 12.15
N ASP A 197 -5.81 -24.23 13.11
CA ASP A 197 -6.93 -23.34 12.82
C ASP A 197 -6.43 -21.90 12.61
N GLU A 198 -6.57 -21.41 11.38
CA GLU A 198 -6.12 -20.08 10.95
C GLU A 198 -6.64 -18.93 11.82
N ASN A 199 -7.90 -19.02 12.26
CA ASN A 199 -8.50 -17.97 13.08
C ASN A 199 -7.91 -17.95 14.49
N THR A 200 -7.77 -19.11 15.11
CA THR A 200 -7.11 -19.29 16.41
C THR A 200 -5.64 -18.88 16.34
N VAL A 201 -4.93 -19.28 15.29
CA VAL A 201 -3.53 -18.87 15.08
C VAL A 201 -3.43 -17.36 14.95
N ARG A 202 -4.29 -16.73 14.13
CA ARG A 202 -4.32 -15.27 13.96
C ARG A 202 -4.60 -14.56 15.29
N GLU A 203 -5.55 -15.03 16.08
CA GLU A 203 -5.91 -14.45 17.37
C GLU A 203 -4.77 -14.58 18.38
N LYS A 204 -4.20 -15.77 18.55
CA LYS A 204 -3.10 -16.01 19.50
C LYS A 204 -1.81 -15.35 19.05
N MET A 205 -1.58 -15.22 17.74
CA MET A 205 -0.49 -14.39 17.23
C MET A 205 -0.70 -12.93 17.63
N LYS A 206 -1.89 -12.35 17.44
CA LYS A 206 -2.14 -10.97 17.91
C LYS A 206 -1.88 -10.83 19.41
N MET A 207 -2.31 -11.80 20.22
CA MET A 207 -2.20 -11.74 21.68
C MET A 207 -0.75 -11.76 22.17
N THR A 208 0.11 -12.48 21.46
CA THR A 208 1.53 -12.61 21.79
C THR A 208 2.42 -11.57 21.10
N PHE A 209 1.86 -10.56 20.43
CA PHE A 209 2.62 -9.62 19.59
C PHE A 209 3.74 -8.91 20.36
N ILE A 210 3.45 -8.36 21.55
CA ILE A 210 4.43 -7.61 22.34
C ILE A 210 5.58 -8.53 22.79
N TYR A 211 5.26 -9.73 23.26
CA TYR A 211 6.25 -10.74 23.64
C TYR A 211 7.16 -11.13 22.47
N ARG A 212 6.55 -11.43 21.31
CA ARG A 212 7.27 -11.78 20.07
C ARG A 212 8.20 -10.64 19.64
N GLN A 213 7.69 -9.41 19.64
CA GLN A 213 8.46 -8.23 19.26
C GLN A 213 9.65 -8.00 20.21
N ALA A 214 9.44 -8.14 21.53
CA ALA A 214 10.53 -8.01 22.49
C ALA A 214 11.61 -9.06 22.26
N MET A 215 11.21 -10.32 22.03
CA MET A 215 12.14 -11.43 21.80
C MET A 215 12.91 -11.32 20.48
N VAL A 216 12.29 -10.83 19.40
CA VAL A 216 12.98 -10.58 18.10
C VAL A 216 14.05 -9.50 18.23
N ASN A 217 13.83 -8.51 19.10
CA ASN A 217 14.78 -7.41 19.31
C ASN A 217 15.84 -7.74 20.39
N ASP A 218 15.69 -8.84 21.12
CA ASP A 218 16.64 -9.33 22.11
C ASP A 218 17.67 -10.24 21.41
N GLU A 219 18.92 -9.78 21.31
CA GLU A 219 19.99 -10.48 20.61
C GLU A 219 20.20 -11.91 21.16
N ALA A 220 20.06 -12.12 22.46
CA ALA A 220 20.28 -13.41 23.10
C ALA A 220 19.11 -14.40 22.90
N LYS A 221 17.90 -13.89 22.63
CA LYS A 221 16.68 -14.72 22.49
C LYS A 221 16.17 -14.81 21.04
N SER A 222 16.68 -13.96 20.16
CA SER A 222 16.25 -13.87 18.76
C SER A 222 16.44 -15.19 18.00
N SER A 223 17.47 -15.99 18.32
CA SER A 223 17.71 -17.30 17.72
C SER A 223 16.62 -18.32 18.05
N ASP A 224 15.98 -18.21 19.22
CA ASP A 224 14.95 -19.13 19.67
C ASP A 224 13.55 -18.75 19.16
N VAL A 225 13.41 -17.63 18.43
CA VAL A 225 12.10 -17.11 18.02
C VAL A 225 11.30 -18.11 17.21
N PHE A 226 11.94 -18.86 16.32
CA PHE A 226 11.28 -19.85 15.46
C PHE A 226 10.95 -21.14 16.21
N SER A 227 11.66 -21.45 17.30
CA SER A 227 11.36 -22.63 18.15
C SER A 227 10.21 -22.35 19.14
N VAL A 228 10.10 -21.11 19.60
CA VAL A 228 8.99 -20.65 20.46
C VAL A 228 7.74 -20.37 19.63
N PHE A 229 7.88 -19.74 18.45
CA PHE A 229 6.79 -19.38 17.55
C PHE A 229 6.91 -20.05 16.18
N PRO A 230 6.60 -21.35 16.08
CA PRO A 230 6.79 -22.11 14.84
C PRO A 230 5.94 -21.61 13.68
N ARG A 231 4.78 -20.97 13.93
CA ARG A 231 3.93 -20.46 12.86
C ARG A 231 4.58 -19.33 12.03
N PHE A 232 5.70 -18.75 12.48
CA PHE A 232 6.49 -17.86 11.63
C PHE A 232 7.05 -18.56 10.38
N LEU A 233 7.13 -19.89 10.42
CA LEU A 233 7.56 -20.73 9.29
C LEU A 233 6.40 -21.12 8.36
N ASP A 234 5.15 -20.83 8.73
CA ASP A 234 3.97 -21.22 7.94
C ASP A 234 3.88 -20.44 6.63
N THR A 235 4.57 -19.30 6.54
CA THR A 235 4.63 -18.52 5.30
C THR A 235 5.95 -18.81 4.56
N PRO A 236 5.93 -19.69 3.55
CA PRO A 236 7.13 -20.06 2.82
C PRO A 236 7.77 -18.84 2.14
N GLY A 237 9.10 -18.77 2.15
CA GLY A 237 9.87 -17.69 1.53
C GLY A 237 10.28 -16.53 2.45
N LEU A 238 9.76 -16.45 3.68
CA LEU A 238 10.18 -15.40 4.65
C LEU A 238 11.44 -15.76 5.45
N VAL A 239 11.79 -17.04 5.58
CA VAL A 239 12.92 -17.47 6.42
C VAL A 239 13.77 -18.46 5.66
N GLY A 240 15.10 -18.27 5.66
CA GLY A 240 16.08 -19.22 5.13
C GLY A 240 16.11 -19.34 3.61
N THR A 241 15.54 -18.39 2.85
CA THR A 241 15.59 -18.41 1.39
C THR A 241 16.48 -17.29 0.85
N SER A 242 17.27 -17.60 -0.17
CA SER A 242 18.05 -16.59 -0.88
C SER A 242 17.12 -15.61 -1.59
N VAL A 243 17.58 -14.38 -1.85
CA VAL A 243 16.83 -13.40 -2.66
C VAL A 243 16.34 -14.03 -3.96
N GLN A 244 17.17 -14.85 -4.63
CA GLN A 244 16.79 -15.52 -5.87
C GLN A 244 15.66 -16.53 -5.67
N GLN A 245 15.75 -17.36 -4.64
CA GLN A 245 14.71 -18.35 -4.33
C GLN A 245 13.38 -17.68 -3.97
N HIS A 246 13.43 -16.53 -3.28
CA HIS A 246 12.25 -15.70 -3.03
C HIS A 246 11.63 -15.21 -4.34
N LEU A 247 12.44 -14.73 -5.29
CA LEU A 247 11.95 -14.29 -6.61
C LEU A 247 11.31 -15.42 -7.42
N ASP A 248 11.90 -16.62 -7.37
CA ASP A 248 11.40 -17.79 -8.11
C ASP A 248 10.04 -18.28 -7.58
N ASN A 249 9.78 -18.09 -6.29
CA ASN A 249 8.50 -18.42 -5.64
C ASN A 249 7.37 -17.41 -5.93
N ILE A 250 7.66 -16.27 -6.55
CA ILE A 250 6.62 -15.30 -6.93
C ILE A 250 5.81 -15.89 -8.08
N THR A 251 4.60 -16.36 -7.79
CA THR A 251 3.71 -16.94 -8.80
C THR A 251 2.89 -15.88 -9.54
N GLN A 252 2.58 -14.75 -8.90
CA GLN A 252 1.75 -13.67 -9.45
C GLN A 252 2.50 -12.34 -9.50
N SER A 253 2.30 -11.57 -10.57
CA SER A 253 2.77 -10.17 -10.66
C SER A 253 2.09 -9.38 -9.55
N SER A 254 2.89 -8.76 -8.69
CA SER A 254 2.44 -7.92 -7.58
C SER A 254 2.98 -6.50 -7.74
N GLN A 255 2.33 -5.54 -7.08
CA GLN A 255 2.83 -4.17 -7.03
C GLN A 255 4.27 -4.16 -6.49
N PRO A 256 5.11 -3.20 -6.94
CA PRO A 256 6.47 -3.06 -6.45
C PRO A 256 6.53 -3.00 -4.92
N TYR A 257 7.38 -3.82 -4.31
CA TYR A 257 7.58 -3.81 -2.85
C TYR A 257 9.06 -3.80 -2.46
N LEU A 258 9.34 -3.31 -1.24
CA LEU A 258 10.69 -3.26 -0.70
C LEU A 258 11.03 -4.58 -0.01
N LEU A 259 12.14 -5.19 -0.41
CA LEU A 259 12.73 -6.38 0.17
C LEU A 259 14.00 -5.98 0.94
N ALA A 260 14.04 -6.27 2.24
CA ALA A 260 15.22 -6.09 3.07
C ALA A 260 15.93 -7.43 3.26
N GLN A 261 17.27 -7.44 3.17
CA GLN A 261 18.10 -8.61 3.39
C GLN A 261 19.09 -8.33 4.52
N GLY A 262 19.05 -9.18 5.55
CA GLY A 262 19.89 -9.10 6.73
C GLY A 262 19.87 -10.41 7.53
N SER A 263 20.83 -10.55 8.43
CA SER A 263 20.83 -11.63 9.42
C SER A 263 19.80 -11.38 10.53
N THR A 264 19.57 -10.11 10.87
CA THR A 264 18.54 -9.67 11.82
C THR A 264 17.88 -8.37 11.34
N GLN A 265 16.75 -7.99 11.95
CA GLN A 265 16.09 -6.71 11.66
C GLN A 265 16.99 -5.49 12.00
N SER A 266 17.91 -5.64 12.95
CA SER A 266 18.89 -4.60 13.35
C SER A 266 20.16 -4.61 12.50
N SER A 267 20.37 -5.65 11.68
CA SER A 267 21.54 -5.88 10.84
C SER A 267 21.15 -6.16 9.39
N ILE A 268 20.42 -5.22 8.80
CA ILE A 268 20.07 -5.23 7.37
C ILE A 268 21.26 -4.69 6.57
N HIS A 269 21.80 -5.50 5.66
CA HIS A 269 22.95 -5.13 4.84
C HIS A 269 22.55 -4.72 3.41
N SER A 270 21.39 -5.15 2.91
CA SER A 270 20.93 -4.84 1.57
C SER A 270 19.42 -4.57 1.52
N TYR A 271 19.01 -3.71 0.59
CA TYR A 271 17.61 -3.49 0.25
C TYR A 271 17.42 -3.64 -1.26
N PHE A 272 16.27 -4.14 -1.68
CA PHE A 272 15.88 -4.33 -3.06
C PHE A 272 14.45 -3.84 -3.28
N ILE A 273 14.15 -3.31 -4.46
CA ILE A 273 12.77 -3.12 -4.91
C ILE A 273 12.43 -4.31 -5.80
N VAL A 274 11.44 -5.11 -5.40
CA VAL A 274 10.99 -6.26 -6.18
C VAL A 274 9.86 -5.83 -7.12
N VAL A 275 10.04 -6.04 -8.42
CA VAL A 275 9.06 -5.77 -9.49
C VAL A 275 9.04 -6.97 -10.43
N ASP A 276 7.87 -7.57 -10.66
CA ASP A 276 7.69 -8.66 -11.63
C ASP A 276 8.77 -9.75 -11.57
N LYS A 277 9.03 -10.26 -10.36
CA LYS A 277 10.07 -11.28 -10.06
C LYS A 277 11.52 -10.85 -10.25
N HIS A 278 11.77 -9.54 -10.37
CA HIS A 278 13.11 -8.99 -10.43
C HIS A 278 13.39 -8.16 -9.18
N ALA A 279 14.56 -8.36 -8.57
CA ALA A 279 15.04 -7.54 -7.46
C ALA A 279 15.99 -6.45 -7.98
N LEU A 280 15.60 -5.19 -7.84
CA LEU A 280 16.43 -4.03 -8.17
C LEU A 280 17.21 -3.60 -6.92
N PRO A 281 18.55 -3.72 -6.88
CA PRO A 281 19.32 -3.37 -5.70
C PRO A 281 19.25 -1.86 -5.42
N CYS A 282 18.88 -1.50 -4.20
CA CYS A 282 18.90 -0.12 -3.73
C CYS A 282 20.35 0.27 -3.40
N LYS A 283 20.96 1.12 -4.24
CA LYS A 283 22.26 1.73 -3.92
C LYS A 283 22.04 2.92 -2.97
N ALA A 284 21.89 2.65 -1.68
CA ALA A 284 21.99 3.70 -0.67
C ALA A 284 23.46 3.97 -0.36
N THR A 285 24.05 4.98 -0.99
CA THR A 285 25.33 5.55 -0.52
C THR A 285 25.04 6.36 0.74
N GLY A 286 25.34 5.78 1.91
CA GLY A 286 25.49 6.50 3.17
C GLY A 286 24.20 6.86 3.89
N PHE A 287 23.71 5.95 4.74
CA PHE A 287 23.18 6.35 6.04
C PHE A 287 24.15 5.83 7.09
N SER A 288 25.21 6.59 7.34
CA SER A 288 25.95 6.45 8.59
C SER A 288 24.97 6.72 9.71
N ARG A 289 24.79 5.73 10.58
CA ARG A 289 24.10 5.83 11.86
C ARG A 289 24.49 7.12 12.57
N SER A 290 23.50 7.91 12.96
CA SER A 290 23.59 8.76 14.13
C SER A 290 22.35 8.49 14.95
N PHE A 291 22.60 8.04 16.18
CA PHE A 291 21.65 7.62 17.22
C PHE A 291 20.56 8.65 17.51
#